data_AF-A0A9P6MD71-F1
#
_entry.id   AF-A0A9P6MD71-F1
#
_cell.length_a   1.000
_cell.length_b   1.000
_cell.length_c   1.000
_cell.angle_alpha   90.00
_cell.angle_beta   90.00
_cell.angle_gamma   90.00
#
_symmetry.space_group_name_H-M   'P 1'
#
loop_
_entity.id
_entity.type
_entity.pdbx_description
1 polymer ?
#
loop_
_entity_poly.entity_id
_entity_poly.type
_entity_poly.pdbx_seq_one_letter_code
_entity_poly.pdbx_strand_id
1 'polypeptide(L)'
;MSNHLNQPGQWRAQMVISCRTEYNGVEYKDCFQPTDRNNGGDTGQFQEAIISPFTKEQIQDYIGQYVSLKKSSWGSEKYLQALEQIPNLQDLVKNPFILKISLEVLPRLLRTNTNFSSTRITRVQLYDEFVALWIDRGKIRLREMELSPYDKSTFKRIADSGFQQYGITYLKELVTAIYEHQNGNPVVRYSERVDRRTWKETFFSDKDGSHLLREVIPLTRNGDQYRFIHKSLLEYGLSLAVFGPSQRNEDTEVMSLESRRGSTGSALSFESPSLTERTATIDDQSLLDSPLGKRNLVGERSVLQFLTERAQQEP
;
A
#
# COMPACT_ATOMS: atom_id res chain seq x y z
N MET A 1 -35.70 -3.55 -6.28
CA MET A 1 -36.15 -3.86 -4.90
C MET A 1 -36.19 -2.56 -4.12
N SER A 2 -37.24 -2.30 -3.33
CA SER A 2 -37.30 -1.15 -2.41
C SER A 2 -36.99 -1.64 -1.01
N ASN A 3 -36.13 -0.93 -0.27
CA ASN A 3 -36.04 -1.17 1.17
C ASN A 3 -37.29 -0.52 1.83
N HIS A 4 -37.99 -1.23 2.70
CA HIS A 4 -39.23 -0.77 3.32
C HIS A 4 -38.98 0.08 4.58
N LEU A 5 -37.79 0.67 4.69
CA LEU A 5 -37.39 1.47 5.85
C LEU A 5 -38.31 2.70 6.00
N ASN A 6 -38.52 3.13 7.23
CA ASN A 6 -39.33 4.32 7.58
C ASN A 6 -40.82 4.25 7.17
N GLN A 7 -41.35 3.08 6.77
CA GLN A 7 -42.78 2.86 6.55
C GLN A 7 -43.53 2.50 7.85
N PRO A 8 -44.87 2.68 7.94
CA PRO A 8 -45.65 2.25 9.09
C PRO A 8 -45.45 0.75 9.41
N GLY A 9 -45.16 0.42 10.67
CA GLY A 9 -44.86 -0.95 11.10
C GLY A 9 -43.47 -1.46 10.72
N GLN A 10 -42.64 -0.63 10.08
CA GLN A 10 -41.25 -0.94 9.73
C GLN A 10 -40.26 -0.15 10.59
N TRP A 11 -38.97 -0.47 10.47
CA TRP A 11 -37.93 0.17 11.26
C TRP A 11 -37.73 1.64 10.85
N ARG A 12 -37.75 2.54 11.84
CA ARG A 12 -37.35 3.94 11.68
C ARG A 12 -35.83 4.04 11.73
N ALA A 13 -35.20 4.27 10.59
CA ALA A 13 -33.75 4.24 10.42
C ALA A 13 -33.21 5.58 9.91
N GLN A 14 -32.06 5.98 10.47
CA GLN A 14 -31.18 7.01 9.91
C GLN A 14 -29.98 6.31 9.27
N MET A 15 -29.58 6.74 8.08
CA MET A 15 -28.48 6.13 7.32
C MET A 15 -27.37 7.15 7.08
N VAL A 16 -26.14 6.78 7.42
CA VAL A 16 -24.94 7.53 7.05
C VAL A 16 -24.15 6.69 6.07
N ILE A 17 -23.93 7.24 4.88
CA ILE A 17 -23.16 6.59 3.82
C ILE A 17 -21.88 7.39 3.64
N SER A 18 -20.73 6.72 3.69
CA SER A 18 -19.46 7.32 3.35
C SER A 18 -18.95 6.73 2.04
N CYS A 19 -18.46 7.58 1.15
CA CYS A 19 -17.88 7.20 -0.13
C CYS A 19 -16.72 8.13 -0.45
N ARG A 20 -15.87 7.72 -1.40
CA ARG A 20 -14.89 8.63 -1.99
C ARG A 20 -15.55 9.35 -3.15
N THR A 21 -15.20 10.62 -3.35
CA THR A 21 -15.72 11.43 -4.44
C THR A 21 -15.45 10.83 -5.82
N GLU A 22 -14.37 10.05 -5.98
CA GLU A 22 -14.05 9.37 -7.24
C GLU A 22 -15.05 8.27 -7.64
N TYR A 23 -15.87 7.79 -6.70
CA TYR A 23 -16.89 6.77 -6.95
C TYR A 23 -18.30 7.35 -7.15
N ASN A 24 -18.44 8.68 -7.08
CA ASN A 24 -19.70 9.34 -7.31
C ASN A 24 -19.93 9.45 -8.82
N GLY A 25 -20.87 8.68 -9.35
CA GLY A 25 -21.34 8.83 -10.74
C GLY A 25 -22.09 10.14 -10.96
N VAL A 26 -22.36 10.52 -12.20
CA VAL A 26 -22.97 11.82 -12.56
C VAL A 26 -24.34 12.06 -11.89
N GLU A 27 -25.04 10.99 -11.49
CA GLU A 27 -26.40 11.03 -10.91
C GLU A 27 -26.51 10.24 -9.59
N TYR A 28 -25.43 10.15 -8.82
CA TYR A 28 -25.43 9.34 -7.58
C TYR A 28 -26.52 9.79 -6.58
N LYS A 29 -26.93 11.06 -6.61
CA LYS A 29 -27.97 11.60 -5.73
C LYS A 29 -29.31 10.88 -5.90
N ASP A 30 -29.65 10.48 -7.12
CA ASP A 30 -30.90 9.76 -7.41
C ASP A 30 -30.91 8.36 -6.77
N CYS A 31 -29.74 7.78 -6.51
CA CYS A 31 -29.60 6.51 -5.81
C CYS A 31 -29.77 6.63 -4.29
N PHE A 32 -29.59 7.83 -3.71
CA PHE A 32 -29.57 8.03 -2.26
C PHE A 32 -30.69 8.93 -1.74
N GLN A 33 -31.30 9.76 -2.59
CA GLN A 33 -32.40 10.62 -2.22
C GLN A 33 -33.67 9.78 -2.00
N PRO A 34 -34.28 9.83 -0.81
CA PRO A 34 -35.57 9.18 -0.57
C PRO A 34 -36.62 9.77 -1.52
N THR A 35 -37.16 8.95 -2.42
CA THR A 35 -38.24 9.36 -3.30
C THR A 35 -39.56 8.93 -2.69
N ASP A 36 -40.44 9.89 -2.39
CA ASP A 36 -41.84 9.57 -2.17
C ASP A 36 -42.50 9.41 -3.54
N ARG A 37 -43.12 8.25 -3.81
CA ARG A 37 -43.71 7.95 -5.13
C ARG A 37 -44.84 8.92 -5.52
N ASN A 38 -45.39 9.65 -4.54
CA ASN A 38 -46.55 10.52 -4.72
C ASN A 38 -46.24 12.02 -4.57
N ASN A 39 -45.07 12.39 -4.07
CA ASN A 39 -44.65 13.78 -3.90
C ASN A 39 -43.20 13.91 -4.36
N GLY A 40 -42.94 14.80 -5.33
CA GLY A 40 -41.60 15.09 -5.83
C GLY A 40 -40.60 15.17 -4.69
N GLY A 41 -39.48 14.44 -4.84
CA GLY A 41 -38.61 14.00 -3.74
C GLY A 41 -38.39 15.05 -2.65
N ASP A 42 -38.61 14.65 -1.39
CA ASP A 42 -38.36 15.49 -0.22
C ASP A 42 -36.84 15.72 -0.07
N THR A 43 -36.35 16.83 -0.64
CA THR A 43 -34.94 17.22 -0.61
C THR A 43 -34.41 17.49 0.80
N GLY A 44 -35.29 17.63 1.81
CA GLY A 44 -34.87 17.91 3.20
C GLY A 44 -34.29 16.71 3.93
N GLN A 45 -34.50 15.48 3.44
CA GLN A 45 -34.06 14.25 4.10
C GLN A 45 -32.68 13.78 3.64
N PHE A 46 -32.12 14.38 2.60
CA PHE A 46 -30.80 14.07 2.07
C PHE A 46 -29.82 15.18 2.44
N GLN A 47 -28.73 14.82 3.11
CA GLN A 47 -27.67 15.75 3.50
C GLN A 47 -26.32 15.24 3.01
N GLU A 48 -25.50 16.17 2.53
CA GLU A 48 -24.16 15.88 2.02
C GLU A 48 -23.13 16.64 2.83
N ALA A 49 -22.06 15.95 3.20
CA ALA A 49 -20.91 16.54 3.85
C ALA A 49 -19.64 16.00 3.21
N ILE A 50 -18.66 16.88 3.04
CA ILE A 50 -17.33 16.53 2.53
C ILE A 50 -16.35 16.60 3.69
N ILE A 51 -15.56 15.54 3.87
CA ILE A 51 -14.46 15.56 4.84
C ILE A 51 -13.38 16.50 4.31
N SER A 52 -13.23 17.64 4.98
CA SER A 52 -12.23 18.64 4.62
C SER A 52 -10.83 18.24 5.13
N PRO A 53 -9.74 18.68 4.45
CA PRO A 53 -8.39 18.52 4.97
C PRO A 53 -8.21 19.23 6.33
N PHE A 54 -7.23 18.79 7.11
CA PHE A 54 -6.95 19.41 8.40
C PHE A 54 -6.45 20.86 8.28
N THR A 55 -6.93 21.72 9.19
CA THR A 55 -6.38 23.05 9.40
C THR A 55 -5.05 22.99 10.16
N LYS A 56 -4.32 24.10 10.24
CA LYS A 56 -3.04 24.17 10.97
C LYS A 56 -3.24 23.85 12.46
N GLU A 57 -4.33 24.35 13.05
CA GLU A 57 -4.72 24.15 14.45
C GLU A 57 -5.05 22.67 14.70
N GLN A 58 -5.82 22.05 13.80
CA GLN A 58 -6.13 20.62 13.90
C GLN A 58 -4.88 19.73 13.80
N ILE A 59 -3.90 20.11 12.97
CA ILE A 59 -2.60 19.42 12.89
C ILE A 59 -1.84 19.56 14.22
N GLN A 60 -1.79 20.75 14.80
CA GLN A 60 -1.14 20.99 16.09
C GLN A 60 -1.78 20.16 17.22
N ASP A 61 -3.11 20.16 17.30
CA ASP A 61 -3.86 19.38 18.29
C ASP A 61 -3.63 17.88 18.11
N TYR A 62 -3.63 17.39 16.87
CA TYR A 62 -3.35 15.99 16.55
C TYR A 62 -1.95 15.58 17.01
N ILE A 63 -0.94 16.41 16.77
CA ILE A 63 0.45 16.16 17.19
C ILE A 63 0.54 16.11 18.73
N GLY A 64 -0.12 17.06 19.41
CA GLY A 64 -0.17 17.06 20.88
C GLY A 64 -0.74 15.76 21.45
N GLN A 65 -1.86 15.29 20.90
CA GLN A 65 -2.47 14.02 21.30
C GLN A 65 -1.57 12.82 20.94
N TYR A 66 -0.98 12.82 19.74
CA TYR A 66 -0.11 11.74 19.29
C TYR A 66 1.11 11.55 20.21
N VAL A 67 1.80 12.64 20.57
CA VAL A 67 2.97 12.60 21.46
C VAL A 67 2.58 12.09 22.85
N SER A 68 1.44 12.54 23.37
CA SER A 68 0.90 12.09 24.67
C SER A 68 0.61 10.58 24.69
N LEU A 69 -0.04 10.07 23.64
CA LEU A 69 -0.47 8.67 23.58
C LEU A 69 0.66 7.68 23.23
N LYS A 70 1.53 8.02 22.27
CA LYS A 70 2.52 7.07 21.72
C LYS A 70 3.89 7.11 22.39
N LYS A 71 4.14 8.05 23.32
CA LYS A 71 5.48 8.27 23.93
C LYS A 71 6.60 8.31 22.87
N SER A 72 6.36 9.13 21.84
CA SER A 72 7.32 9.35 20.75
C SER A 72 8.67 9.85 21.26
N SER A 73 9.76 9.52 20.55
CA SER A 73 11.09 10.07 20.85
C SER A 73 11.20 11.56 20.54
N TRP A 74 10.33 12.09 19.69
CA TRP A 74 10.18 13.52 19.41
C TRP A 74 9.00 14.09 20.20
N GLY A 75 9.19 15.29 20.76
CA GLY A 75 8.13 16.11 21.32
C GLY A 75 7.39 16.93 20.26
N SER A 76 6.25 17.53 20.63
CA SER A 76 5.36 18.24 19.71
C SER A 76 6.03 19.39 18.98
N GLU A 77 6.85 20.19 19.68
CA GLU A 77 7.59 21.32 19.11
C GLU A 77 8.50 20.89 17.95
N LYS A 78 9.22 19.77 18.12
CA LYS A 78 10.12 19.25 17.09
C LYS A 78 9.37 18.78 15.85
N TYR A 79 8.20 18.17 16.01
CA TYR A 79 7.34 17.83 14.87
C TYR A 79 6.86 19.09 14.14
N LEU A 80 6.34 20.08 14.87
CA LEU A 80 5.87 21.33 14.27
C LEU A 80 6.98 22.04 13.50
N GLN A 81 8.18 22.13 14.09
CA GLN A 81 9.34 22.69 13.42
C GLN A 81 9.69 21.94 12.13
N ALA A 82 9.68 20.60 12.15
CA ALA A 82 9.95 19.80 10.96
C ALA A 82 8.89 20.02 9.87
N LEU A 83 7.60 20.08 10.23
CA LEU A 83 6.52 20.31 9.27
C LEU A 83 6.59 21.70 8.63
N GLU A 84 7.00 22.72 9.38
CA GLU A 84 7.14 24.10 8.87
C GLU A 84 8.40 24.30 8.03
N GLN A 85 9.51 23.65 8.37
CA GLN A 85 10.80 23.86 7.71
C GLN A 85 11.05 22.96 6.49
N ILE A 86 10.43 21.77 6.43
CA ILE A 86 10.59 20.85 5.29
C ILE A 86 9.66 21.30 4.17
N PRO A 87 10.20 21.65 2.98
CA PRO A 87 9.39 22.11 1.86
C PRO A 87 8.28 21.11 1.49
N ASN A 88 7.08 21.63 1.20
CA ASN A 88 5.87 20.87 0.79
C ASN A 88 5.30 19.90 1.84
N LEU A 89 5.97 19.69 2.98
CA LEU A 89 5.51 18.73 3.98
C LEU A 89 4.24 19.20 4.69
N GLN A 90 4.13 20.49 4.99
CA GLN A 90 2.94 21.09 5.59
C GLN A 90 1.67 20.85 4.76
N ASP A 91 1.77 20.92 3.43
CA ASP A 91 0.63 20.68 2.55
C ASP A 91 0.26 19.20 2.45
N LEU A 92 1.27 18.31 2.44
CA LEU A 92 1.06 16.86 2.43
C LEU A 92 0.31 16.39 3.68
N VAL A 93 0.66 16.91 4.86
CA VAL A 93 0.07 16.48 6.14
C VAL A 93 -1.32 17.08 6.42
N LYS A 94 -1.86 17.92 5.54
CA LYS A 94 -3.30 18.27 5.58
C LYS A 94 -4.18 17.04 5.41
N ASN A 95 -3.66 15.99 4.75
CA ASN A 95 -4.32 14.68 4.73
C ASN A 95 -4.05 13.93 6.06
N PRO A 96 -5.10 13.55 6.84
CA PRO A 96 -4.91 12.93 8.15
C PRO A 96 -4.12 11.62 8.14
N PHE A 97 -4.25 10.82 7.07
CA PHE A 97 -3.49 9.58 6.94
C PHE A 97 -2.01 9.87 6.66
N ILE A 98 -1.71 10.88 5.84
CA ILE A 98 -0.32 11.29 5.59
C ILE A 98 0.29 11.88 6.86
N LEU A 99 -0.42 12.73 7.60
CA LEU A 99 0.03 13.22 8.90
C LEU A 99 0.40 12.05 9.83
N LYS A 100 -0.49 11.08 9.98
CA LYS A 100 -0.25 9.90 10.82
C LYS A 100 1.04 9.17 10.45
N ILE A 101 1.24 8.84 9.17
CA ILE A 101 2.46 8.10 8.77
C ILE A 101 3.70 8.98 8.90
N SER A 102 3.62 10.29 8.61
CA SER A 102 4.72 11.25 8.80
C SER A 102 5.19 11.25 10.25
N LEU A 103 4.29 11.32 11.22
CA LEU A 103 4.65 11.28 12.63
C LEU A 103 5.27 9.93 13.07
N GLU A 104 5.01 8.84 12.35
CA GLU A 104 5.65 7.55 12.61
C GLU A 104 7.06 7.46 11.99
N VAL A 105 7.28 8.04 10.80
CA VAL A 105 8.53 7.87 10.04
C VAL A 105 9.56 8.99 10.24
N LEU A 106 9.13 10.23 10.52
CA LEU A 106 10.01 11.40 10.60
C LEU A 106 11.17 11.22 11.60
N PRO A 107 10.97 10.65 12.81
CA PRO A 107 12.07 10.42 13.74
C PRO A 107 13.16 9.49 13.21
N ARG A 108 12.79 8.53 12.35
CA ARG A 108 13.73 7.59 11.70
C ARG A 108 14.41 8.25 10.51
N LEU A 109 13.65 8.94 9.65
CA LEU A 109 14.17 9.65 8.48
C LEU A 109 15.18 10.73 8.84
N LEU A 110 14.96 11.43 9.94
CA LEU A 110 15.72 12.63 10.33
C LEU A 110 16.63 12.38 11.53
N ARG A 111 16.95 11.12 11.82
CA ARG A 111 17.74 10.73 12.99
C ARG A 111 19.09 11.46 13.08
N THR A 112 19.72 11.74 11.93
CA THR A 112 21.02 12.41 11.82
C THR A 112 20.92 13.88 11.38
N ASN A 113 19.71 14.35 11.03
CA ASN A 113 19.56 15.66 10.42
C ASN A 113 19.04 16.69 11.42
N THR A 114 19.85 17.71 11.66
CA THR A 114 19.50 18.87 12.50
C THR A 114 19.00 20.05 11.68
N ASN A 115 19.18 20.04 10.35
CA ASN A 115 18.74 21.10 9.45
C ASN A 115 17.62 20.62 8.52
N PHE A 116 16.39 20.96 8.87
CA PHE A 116 15.20 20.57 8.12
C PHE A 116 15.06 21.32 6.79
N SER A 117 15.56 22.56 6.68
CA SER A 117 15.37 23.41 5.50
C SER A 117 16.07 22.90 4.24
N SER A 118 17.15 22.12 4.38
CA SER A 118 17.84 21.46 3.25
C SER A 118 17.29 20.05 2.97
N THR A 119 16.39 19.54 3.83
CA THR A 119 15.81 18.23 3.68
C THR A 119 14.66 18.29 2.69
N ARG A 120 14.66 17.41 1.69
CA ARG A 120 13.50 17.18 0.82
C ARG A 120 12.89 15.85 1.19
N ILE A 121 11.61 15.87 1.58
CA ILE A 121 10.82 14.66 1.83
C ILE A 121 9.65 14.66 0.87
N THR A 122 9.61 13.65 0.02
CA THR A 122 8.51 13.39 -0.92
C THR A 122 7.45 12.50 -0.27
N ARG A 123 6.26 12.45 -0.89
CA ARG A 123 5.20 11.54 -0.43
C ARG A 123 5.66 10.08 -0.59
N VAL A 124 6.34 9.74 -1.69
CA VAL A 124 6.92 8.40 -1.88
C VAL A 124 7.83 7.98 -0.71
N GLN A 125 8.77 8.83 -0.30
CA GLN A 125 9.71 8.51 0.79
C GLN A 125 9.01 8.28 2.14
N LEU A 126 7.93 9.02 2.42
CA LEU A 126 7.11 8.78 3.61
C LEU A 126 6.49 7.39 3.58
N TYR A 127 6.03 6.92 2.42
CA TYR A 127 5.44 5.60 2.27
C TYR A 127 6.49 4.48 2.27
N ASP A 128 7.66 4.70 1.64
CA ASP A 128 8.78 3.75 1.66
C ASP A 128 9.20 3.42 3.10
N GLU A 129 9.47 4.45 3.91
CA GLU A 129 9.83 4.25 5.32
C GLU A 129 8.66 3.74 6.16
N PHE A 130 7.43 4.14 5.87
CA PHE A 130 6.27 3.65 6.60
C PHE A 130 6.07 2.15 6.40
N VAL A 131 6.17 1.67 5.15
CA VAL A 131 6.03 0.24 4.84
C VAL A 131 7.20 -0.55 5.43
N ALA A 132 8.43 -0.02 5.36
CA ALA A 132 9.58 -0.63 6.02
C ALA A 132 9.35 -0.79 7.54
N LEU A 133 8.94 0.28 8.23
CA LEU A 133 8.62 0.25 9.66
C LEU A 133 7.44 -0.67 9.99
N TRP A 134 6.45 -0.79 9.09
CA TRP A 134 5.34 -1.70 9.28
C TRP A 134 5.79 -3.16 9.25
N ILE A 135 6.63 -3.52 8.28
CA ILE A 135 7.22 -4.86 8.14
C ILE A 135 8.12 -5.18 9.34
N ASP A 136 8.98 -4.24 9.75
CA ASP A 136 9.84 -4.40 10.93
C ASP A 136 9.03 -4.69 12.20
N ARG A 137 7.95 -3.92 12.42
CA ARG A 137 7.04 -4.16 13.55
C ARG A 137 6.31 -5.50 13.43
N GLY A 138 5.90 -5.89 12.23
CA GLY A 138 5.30 -7.19 11.97
C GLY A 138 6.26 -8.34 12.29
N LYS A 139 7.52 -8.22 11.90
CA LYS A 139 8.59 -9.18 12.23
C LYS A 139 8.75 -9.36 13.74
N ILE A 140 8.71 -8.27 14.51
CA ILE A 140 8.79 -8.31 15.97
C ILE A 140 7.56 -9.04 16.54
N ARG A 141 6.34 -8.68 16.11
CA ARG A 141 5.11 -9.36 16.55
C ARG A 141 5.15 -10.85 16.27
N LEU A 142 5.57 -11.27 15.07
CA LEU A 142 5.66 -12.69 14.72
C LEU A 142 6.67 -13.46 15.59
N ARG A 143 7.76 -12.81 16.02
CA ARG A 143 8.73 -13.42 16.93
C ARG A 143 8.14 -13.67 18.32
N GLU A 144 7.23 -12.80 18.76
CA GLU A 144 6.55 -12.89 20.06
C GLU A 144 5.37 -13.87 20.05
N MET A 145 4.88 -14.25 18.87
CA MET A 145 3.79 -15.20 18.71
C MET A 145 4.25 -16.66 18.86
N GLU A 146 3.35 -17.51 19.36
CA GLU A 146 3.55 -18.95 19.38
C GLU A 146 3.34 -19.57 17.99
N LEU A 147 4.41 -19.58 17.19
CA LEU A 147 4.42 -20.18 15.87
C LEU A 147 4.56 -21.72 15.92
N SER A 148 3.96 -22.40 14.94
CA SER A 148 4.14 -23.84 14.74
C SER A 148 5.62 -24.17 14.42
N PRO A 149 6.09 -25.42 14.62
CA PRO A 149 7.46 -25.79 14.27
C PRO A 149 7.80 -25.52 12.79
N TYR A 150 6.84 -25.76 11.89
CA TYR A 150 6.97 -25.45 10.47
C TYR A 150 7.13 -23.94 10.24
N ASP A 151 6.25 -23.13 10.83
CA ASP A 151 6.29 -21.67 10.67
C ASP A 151 7.53 -21.03 11.28
N LYS A 152 8.04 -21.58 12.40
CA LYS A 152 9.32 -21.17 12.98
C LYS A 152 10.47 -21.38 12.00
N SER A 153 10.51 -22.53 11.33
CA SER A 153 11.55 -22.83 10.34
C SER A 153 11.45 -21.91 9.12
N THR A 154 10.25 -21.66 8.62
CA THR A 154 9.99 -20.75 7.49
C THR A 154 10.31 -19.30 7.86
N PHE A 155 9.89 -18.83 9.04
CA PHE A 155 10.20 -17.51 9.56
C PHE A 155 11.72 -17.31 9.68
N LYS A 156 12.45 -18.29 10.21
CA LYS A 156 13.92 -18.22 10.31
C LYS A 156 14.56 -18.09 8.93
N ARG A 157 14.16 -18.91 7.96
CA ARG A 157 14.66 -18.85 6.57
C ARG A 157 14.42 -17.47 5.93
N ILE A 158 13.22 -16.91 6.09
CA ILE A 158 12.88 -15.56 5.60
C ILE A 158 13.71 -14.49 6.33
N ALA A 159 13.90 -14.63 7.64
CA ALA A 159 14.65 -13.69 8.45
C ALA A 159 16.14 -13.64 8.06
N ASP A 160 16.75 -14.80 7.81
CA ASP A 160 18.15 -14.94 7.41
C ASP A 160 18.40 -14.42 5.98
N SER A 161 17.39 -14.45 5.11
CA SER A 161 17.48 -14.07 3.69
C SER A 161 17.00 -12.63 3.39
N GLY A 162 16.75 -11.81 4.41
CA GLY A 162 16.29 -10.42 4.24
C GLY A 162 14.77 -10.25 4.34
N PHE A 163 14.25 -10.27 5.57
CA PHE A 163 12.82 -10.22 5.86
C PHE A 163 12.06 -9.06 5.19
N GLN A 164 12.65 -7.86 5.15
CA GLN A 164 12.02 -6.69 4.56
C GLN A 164 11.82 -6.86 3.05
N GLN A 165 12.78 -7.48 2.35
CA GLN A 165 12.70 -7.72 0.92
C GLN A 165 11.57 -8.70 0.56
N TYR A 166 11.40 -9.76 1.35
CA TYR A 166 10.28 -10.68 1.18
C TYR A 166 8.93 -9.99 1.42
N GLY A 167 8.83 -9.14 2.45
CA GLY A 167 7.62 -8.36 2.70
C GLY A 167 7.27 -7.40 1.57
N ILE A 168 8.27 -6.69 1.02
CA ILE A 168 8.09 -5.79 -0.13
C ILE A 168 7.72 -6.58 -1.39
N THR A 169 8.37 -7.73 -1.64
CA THR A 169 8.08 -8.58 -2.80
C THR A 169 6.65 -9.10 -2.75
N TYR A 170 6.25 -9.65 -1.59
CA TYR A 170 4.86 -10.09 -1.37
C TYR A 170 3.85 -8.95 -1.56
N LEU A 171 4.15 -7.74 -1.06
CA LEU A 171 3.32 -6.57 -1.30
C LEU A 171 3.17 -6.26 -2.81
N LYS A 172 4.26 -6.24 -3.57
CA LYS A 172 4.25 -5.97 -5.02
C LYS A 172 3.44 -7.01 -5.78
N GLU A 173 3.64 -8.29 -5.48
CA GLU A 173 2.94 -9.40 -6.13
C GLU A 173 1.44 -9.38 -5.78
N LEU A 174 1.08 -9.19 -4.51
CA LEU A 174 -0.30 -9.11 -4.07
C LEU A 174 -1.03 -7.96 -4.75
N VAL A 175 -0.42 -6.78 -4.77
CA VAL A 175 -1.04 -5.60 -5.39
C VAL A 175 -1.20 -5.81 -6.89
N THR A 176 -0.19 -6.35 -7.57
CA THR A 176 -0.29 -6.70 -8.99
C THR A 176 -1.48 -7.63 -9.25
N ALA A 177 -1.62 -8.69 -8.45
CA ALA A 177 -2.72 -9.64 -8.57
C ALA A 177 -4.10 -9.01 -8.30
N ILE A 178 -4.23 -8.12 -7.29
CA ILE A 178 -5.48 -7.38 -7.02
C ILE A 178 -5.88 -6.53 -8.24
N TYR A 179 -4.91 -5.86 -8.85
CA TYR A 179 -5.19 -5.07 -10.04
C TYR A 179 -5.50 -5.93 -11.27
N GLU A 180 -4.85 -7.07 -11.43
CA GLU A 180 -5.07 -8.01 -12.55
C GLU A 180 -6.42 -8.67 -12.50
N HIS A 181 -6.82 -9.15 -11.32
CA HIS A 181 -8.00 -9.98 -11.20
C HIS A 181 -9.22 -9.25 -10.64
N GLN A 182 -9.06 -8.06 -10.04
CA GLN A 182 -10.16 -7.29 -9.45
C GLN A 182 -10.17 -5.82 -9.86
N ASN A 183 -9.39 -5.43 -10.87
CA ASN A 183 -9.34 -4.06 -11.39
C ASN A 183 -9.10 -3.00 -10.30
N GLY A 184 -8.21 -3.31 -9.35
CA GLY A 184 -7.81 -2.39 -8.27
C GLY A 184 -8.84 -2.28 -7.15
N ASN A 185 -9.86 -3.16 -7.09
CA ASN A 185 -10.81 -3.18 -5.98
C ASN A 185 -10.07 -3.46 -4.66
N PRO A 186 -10.10 -2.54 -3.66
CA PRO A 186 -9.28 -2.66 -2.47
C PRO A 186 -9.75 -3.72 -1.46
N VAL A 187 -10.87 -4.39 -1.72
CA VAL A 187 -11.44 -5.43 -0.84
C VAL A 187 -11.35 -6.79 -1.52
N VAL A 188 -10.50 -7.65 -0.96
CA VAL A 188 -10.38 -9.04 -1.40
C VAL A 188 -11.19 -9.93 -0.47
N ARG A 189 -12.19 -10.64 -1.00
CA ARG A 189 -12.88 -11.70 -0.26
C ARG A 189 -12.20 -13.02 -0.53
N TYR A 190 -11.84 -13.74 0.53
CA TYR A 190 -11.20 -15.04 0.45
C TYR A 190 -11.88 -16.06 1.37
N SER A 191 -12.25 -17.20 0.79
CA SER A 191 -12.70 -18.39 1.49
C SER A 191 -11.97 -19.61 0.94
N GLU A 192 -11.28 -20.36 1.79
CA GLU A 192 -10.45 -21.51 1.39
C GLU A 192 -11.24 -22.58 0.60
N ARG A 193 -12.55 -22.72 0.87
CA ARG A 193 -13.40 -23.68 0.15
C ARG A 193 -13.76 -23.22 -1.27
N VAL A 194 -13.94 -21.90 -1.45
CA VAL A 194 -14.44 -21.30 -2.69
C VAL A 194 -13.29 -20.92 -3.62
N ASP A 195 -12.24 -20.33 -3.06
CA ASP A 195 -11.14 -19.71 -3.80
C ASP A 195 -9.95 -20.67 -4.01
N ARG A 196 -10.18 -21.98 -3.88
CA ARG A 196 -9.16 -23.02 -4.14
C ARG A 196 -8.75 -22.97 -5.61
N ARG A 197 -7.44 -23.07 -5.87
CA ARG A 197 -6.81 -22.96 -7.21
C ARG A 197 -7.07 -21.62 -7.91
N THR A 198 -7.36 -20.58 -7.14
CA THR A 198 -7.41 -19.20 -7.65
C THR A 198 -6.14 -18.46 -7.25
N TRP A 199 -5.86 -17.32 -7.88
CA TRP A 199 -4.75 -16.43 -7.49
C TRP A 199 -4.79 -16.06 -6.01
N LYS A 200 -5.98 -16.04 -5.38
CA LYS A 200 -6.12 -15.69 -3.96
C LYS A 200 -5.54 -16.75 -3.04
N GLU A 201 -5.54 -18.03 -3.44
CA GLU A 201 -4.96 -19.10 -2.61
C GLU A 201 -3.48 -18.83 -2.34
N THR A 202 -2.74 -18.32 -3.32
CA THR A 202 -1.31 -17.98 -3.22
C THR A 202 -1.02 -16.99 -2.08
N PHE A 203 -1.88 -15.99 -1.89
CA PHE A 203 -1.65 -14.91 -0.93
C PHE A 203 -2.40 -15.12 0.40
N PHE A 204 -3.62 -15.63 0.34
CA PHE A 204 -4.55 -15.64 1.47
C PHE A 204 -4.72 -17.00 2.13
N SER A 205 -4.17 -18.08 1.54
CA SER A 205 -4.11 -19.36 2.25
C SER A 205 -3.11 -19.33 3.39
N ASP A 206 -3.24 -20.29 4.30
CA ASP A 206 -2.28 -20.49 5.40
C ASP A 206 -1.14 -21.45 5.00
N LYS A 207 -1.10 -21.85 3.72
CA LYS A 207 -0.08 -22.76 3.16
C LYS A 207 1.21 -22.01 2.85
N ASP A 208 2.30 -22.76 2.80
CA ASP A 208 3.63 -22.33 2.31
C ASP A 208 4.26 -21.11 3.02
N GLY A 209 3.73 -20.75 4.20
CA GLY A 209 4.19 -19.59 4.96
C GLY A 209 3.71 -18.23 4.41
N SER A 210 2.80 -18.20 3.42
CA SER A 210 2.22 -16.96 2.90
C SER A 210 1.53 -16.14 3.98
N HIS A 211 0.96 -16.80 4.99
CA HIS A 211 0.36 -16.11 6.13
C HIS A 211 1.39 -15.28 6.91
N LEU A 212 2.64 -15.74 7.05
CA LEU A 212 3.69 -14.97 7.75
C LEU A 212 3.98 -13.64 7.03
N LEU A 213 4.02 -13.66 5.69
CA LEU A 213 4.23 -12.44 4.90
C LEU A 213 2.99 -11.54 4.92
N ARG A 214 1.80 -12.14 4.94
CA ARG A 214 0.53 -11.41 5.07
C ARG A 214 0.42 -10.64 6.38
N GLU A 215 0.91 -11.19 7.50
CA GLU A 215 0.87 -10.56 8.82
C GLU A 215 1.82 -9.34 8.98
N VAL A 216 2.77 -9.19 8.05
CA VAL A 216 3.78 -8.12 8.11
C VAL A 216 3.59 -7.01 7.09
N ILE A 217 2.62 -7.14 6.17
CA ILE A 217 2.22 -6.03 5.29
C ILE A 217 1.06 -5.22 5.92
N PRO A 218 0.79 -3.98 5.47
CA PRO A 218 -0.25 -3.12 6.05
C PRO A 218 -1.67 -3.50 5.60
N LEU A 219 -2.02 -4.76 5.86
CA LEU A 219 -3.28 -5.40 5.52
C LEU A 219 -4.06 -5.72 6.80
N THR A 220 -5.38 -5.62 6.73
CA THR A 220 -6.30 -5.98 7.83
C THR A 220 -7.29 -7.01 7.35
N ARG A 221 -7.72 -7.88 8.26
CA ARG A 221 -8.72 -8.92 8.02
C ARG A 221 -9.98 -8.63 8.86
N ASN A 222 -11.14 -8.66 8.21
CA ASN A 222 -12.44 -8.64 8.87
C ASN A 222 -13.28 -9.80 8.32
N GLY A 223 -13.37 -10.89 9.08
CA GLY A 223 -13.98 -12.13 8.61
C GLY A 223 -13.25 -12.72 7.38
N ASP A 224 -13.95 -12.78 6.26
CA ASP A 224 -13.46 -13.25 4.95
C ASP A 224 -12.85 -12.13 4.08
N GLN A 225 -12.91 -10.88 4.55
CA GLN A 225 -12.43 -9.72 3.80
C GLN A 225 -11.04 -9.28 4.23
N TYR A 226 -10.19 -9.03 3.25
CA TYR A 226 -8.86 -8.47 3.39
C TYR A 226 -8.80 -7.12 2.70
N ARG A 227 -8.26 -6.12 3.41
CA ARG A 227 -8.12 -4.75 2.91
C ARG A 227 -6.90 -4.07 3.47
N PHE A 228 -6.24 -3.25 2.66
CA PHE A 228 -5.18 -2.37 3.16
C PHE A 228 -5.75 -1.42 4.22
N ILE A 229 -4.93 -1.06 5.21
CA ILE A 229 -5.33 -0.09 6.25
C ILE A 229 -5.75 1.25 5.65
N HIS A 230 -5.26 1.56 4.45
CA HIS A 230 -5.66 2.70 3.65
C HIS A 230 -5.43 2.43 2.16
N LYS A 231 -6.34 2.90 1.28
CA LYS A 231 -6.26 2.63 -0.17
C LYS A 231 -4.98 3.16 -0.81
N SER A 232 -4.41 4.26 -0.31
CA SER A 232 -3.16 4.78 -0.86
C SER A 232 -1.98 3.82 -0.73
N LEU A 233 -2.05 2.80 0.13
CA LEU A 233 -1.02 1.76 0.22
C LEU A 233 -1.13 0.73 -0.90
N LEU A 234 -2.35 0.47 -1.37
CA LEU A 234 -2.58 -0.31 -2.59
C LEU A 234 -2.02 0.45 -3.80
N GLU A 235 -2.36 1.74 -3.91
CA GLU A 235 -1.88 2.63 -4.98
C GLU A 235 -0.34 2.77 -4.96
N TYR A 236 0.23 2.94 -3.76
CA TYR A 236 1.67 2.96 -3.54
C TYR A 236 2.33 1.62 -3.89
N GLY A 237 1.76 0.48 -3.48
CA GLY A 237 2.28 -0.84 -3.80
C GLY A 237 2.32 -1.11 -5.30
N LEU A 238 1.35 -0.56 -6.05
CA LEU A 238 1.37 -0.63 -7.50
C LEU A 238 2.49 0.22 -8.08
N SER A 239 2.71 1.43 -7.55
CA SER A 239 3.84 2.27 -7.96
C SER A 239 5.18 1.58 -7.73
N LEU A 240 5.33 0.84 -6.62
CA LEU A 240 6.52 0.02 -6.34
C LEU A 240 6.67 -1.17 -7.30
N ALA A 241 5.55 -1.78 -7.69
CA ALA A 241 5.54 -2.90 -8.64
C ALA A 241 6.02 -2.46 -10.02
N VAL A 242 5.56 -1.29 -10.46
CA VAL A 242 5.90 -0.69 -11.75
C VAL A 242 7.31 -0.10 -11.75
N PHE A 243 7.65 0.66 -10.72
CA PHE A 243 8.91 1.39 -10.62
C PHE A 243 9.39 1.31 -9.17
N GLY A 244 10.07 0.22 -8.83
CA GLY A 244 10.72 0.07 -7.53
C GLY A 244 12.18 0.51 -7.63
N PRO A 245 12.84 0.88 -6.52
CA PRO A 245 14.29 1.05 -6.53
C PRO A 245 14.90 -0.22 -7.11
N SER A 246 15.60 -0.08 -8.24
CA SER A 246 16.23 -1.20 -8.94
C SER A 246 17.07 -1.97 -7.92
N GLN A 247 16.74 -3.24 -7.70
CA GLN A 247 17.71 -4.14 -7.11
C GLN A 247 18.91 -4.08 -8.06
N ARG A 248 20.04 -3.52 -7.60
CA ARG A 248 21.31 -3.75 -8.29
C ARG A 248 21.37 -5.25 -8.50
N ASN A 249 21.41 -5.66 -9.76
CA ASN A 249 21.50 -7.07 -10.16
C ASN A 249 22.69 -7.71 -9.43
N GLU A 250 22.40 -8.35 -8.31
CA GLU A 250 23.09 -9.57 -7.91
C GLU A 250 22.21 -10.69 -8.43
N ASP A 251 22.80 -11.52 -9.27
CA ASP A 251 22.15 -12.41 -10.21
C ASP A 251 20.99 -13.21 -9.59
N THR A 252 19.81 -13.08 -10.20
CA THR A 252 18.67 -13.95 -9.92
C THR A 252 18.93 -15.31 -10.55
N GLU A 253 19.61 -16.20 -9.82
CA GLU A 253 19.41 -17.64 -10.00
C GLU A 253 18.01 -17.97 -9.48
N VAL A 254 17.06 -18.02 -10.41
CA VAL A 254 15.73 -18.57 -10.22
C VAL A 254 15.86 -20.05 -9.81
N MET A 255 15.56 -20.35 -8.54
CA MET A 255 15.45 -21.73 -8.06
C MET A 255 14.18 -22.39 -8.62
N SER A 256 14.32 -23.09 -9.74
CA SER A 256 13.42 -24.18 -10.11
C SER A 256 13.70 -25.38 -9.18
N LEU A 257 12.69 -25.77 -8.41
CA LEU A 257 12.65 -27.04 -7.67
C LEU A 257 12.54 -28.20 -8.66
N GLU A 258 13.67 -28.62 -9.25
CA GLU A 258 13.73 -29.86 -10.02
C GLU A 258 14.87 -30.79 -9.56
N SER A 259 14.46 -32.05 -9.45
CA SER A 259 15.19 -33.25 -9.06
C SER A 259 16.57 -33.37 -9.73
N ARG A 260 17.65 -33.38 -8.92
CA ARG A 260 18.99 -33.71 -9.40
C ARG A 260 19.14 -35.23 -9.57
N ARG A 261 19.32 -35.66 -10.83
CA ARG A 261 19.93 -36.96 -11.17
C ARG A 261 20.79 -36.81 -12.44
N GLY A 262 22.11 -37.01 -12.31
CA GLY A 262 22.97 -37.58 -13.35
C GLY A 262 23.78 -36.66 -14.29
N SER A 263 25.09 -36.66 -14.05
CA SER A 263 26.22 -36.87 -15.00
C SER A 263 26.59 -35.92 -16.16
N THR A 264 27.87 -35.48 -16.05
CA THR A 264 29.00 -35.47 -17.02
C THR A 264 29.00 -34.62 -18.30
N GLY A 265 30.02 -33.75 -18.41
CA GLY A 265 30.82 -33.61 -19.63
C GLY A 265 31.27 -32.18 -19.98
N SER A 266 32.59 -31.92 -19.90
CA SER A 266 33.47 -31.06 -20.74
C SER A 266 33.04 -29.59 -21.06
N ALA A 267 33.90 -28.66 -21.43
CA ALA A 267 35.31 -28.29 -21.21
C ALA A 267 35.43 -26.90 -21.88
N LEU A 268 36.19 -25.99 -21.26
CA LEU A 268 36.92 -24.85 -21.84
C LEU A 268 36.36 -24.12 -23.08
N SER A 269 36.10 -22.81 -22.94
CA SER A 269 36.64 -21.82 -23.89
C SER A 269 36.71 -20.42 -23.26
N PHE A 270 37.90 -19.83 -23.38
CA PHE A 270 38.24 -18.44 -23.07
C PHE A 270 37.90 -17.57 -24.27
N GLU A 271 37.24 -16.42 -24.07
CA GLU A 271 37.48 -15.23 -24.88
C GLU A 271 36.97 -13.96 -24.17
N SER A 272 37.81 -12.94 -24.19
CA SER A 272 37.55 -11.52 -23.94
C SER A 272 38.31 -10.77 -25.05
N PRO A 273 38.15 -9.45 -25.28
CA PRO A 273 37.21 -8.46 -24.76
C PRO A 273 36.57 -7.59 -25.90
N SER A 274 35.60 -6.70 -25.60
CA SER A 274 35.59 -5.36 -26.21
C SER A 274 34.60 -4.40 -25.53
N LEU A 275 35.10 -3.19 -25.29
CA LEU A 275 34.36 -2.00 -24.88
C LEU A 275 33.37 -1.61 -25.98
N THR A 276 32.08 -1.56 -25.64
CA THR A 276 31.08 -0.84 -26.43
C THR A 276 30.22 -0.02 -25.47
N GLU A 277 30.24 1.29 -25.69
CA GLU A 277 29.33 2.28 -25.10
C GLU A 277 27.89 1.80 -25.29
N ARG A 278 27.22 1.44 -24.19
CA ARG A 278 25.78 1.17 -24.18
C ARG A 278 25.05 2.46 -23.82
N THR A 279 24.66 3.23 -24.83
CA THR A 279 23.45 4.04 -24.74
C THR A 279 22.29 3.09 -24.44
N ALA A 280 21.71 3.20 -23.25
CA ALA A 280 20.54 2.42 -22.85
C ALA A 280 19.35 2.83 -23.72
N THR A 281 19.14 2.13 -24.82
CA THR A 281 17.86 2.11 -25.52
C THR A 281 16.88 1.40 -24.60
N ILE A 282 15.94 2.16 -24.02
CA ILE A 282 14.81 1.61 -23.28
C ILE A 282 14.04 0.73 -24.27
N ASP A 283 13.95 -0.57 -23.97
CA ASP A 283 13.28 -1.55 -24.81
C ASP A 283 11.75 -1.36 -24.67
N ASP A 284 11.13 -0.69 -25.66
CA ASP A 284 9.71 -0.35 -25.68
C ASP A 284 8.79 -1.57 -25.50
N GLN A 285 9.25 -2.78 -25.86
CA GLN A 285 8.49 -4.02 -25.64
C GLN A 285 8.37 -4.38 -24.14
N SER A 286 9.42 -4.12 -23.36
CA SER A 286 9.40 -4.36 -21.90
C SER A 286 8.41 -3.45 -21.17
N LEU A 287 8.22 -2.21 -21.67
CA LEU A 287 7.23 -1.26 -21.14
C LEU A 287 5.80 -1.64 -21.52
N LEU A 288 5.58 -2.21 -22.70
CA LEU A 288 4.27 -2.72 -23.14
C LEU A 288 3.84 -3.97 -22.36
N ASP A 289 4.80 -4.82 -22.00
CA ASP A 289 4.54 -6.00 -21.14
C ASP A 289 4.45 -5.65 -19.65
N SER A 290 4.95 -4.48 -19.26
CA SER A 290 4.83 -3.97 -17.90
C SER A 290 3.38 -3.64 -17.53
N PRO A 291 3.04 -3.54 -16.22
CA PRO A 291 1.71 -3.14 -15.78
C PRO A 291 1.25 -1.77 -16.31
N LEU A 292 2.17 -0.94 -16.83
CA LEU A 292 1.89 0.33 -17.49
C LEU A 292 1.27 0.15 -18.88
N GLY A 293 1.77 -0.79 -19.70
CA GLY A 293 1.31 -1.00 -21.07
C GLY A 293 -0.04 -1.71 -21.16
N LYS A 294 -0.38 -2.51 -20.15
CA LYS A 294 -1.63 -3.28 -20.09
C LYS A 294 -2.83 -2.48 -19.57
N ARG A 295 -2.67 -1.22 -19.13
CA ARG A 295 -3.75 -0.50 -18.41
C ARG A 295 -3.86 0.99 -18.70
N ASN A 296 -5.11 1.46 -18.64
CA ASN A 296 -5.44 2.88 -18.60
C ASN A 296 -5.26 3.45 -17.17
N LEU A 297 -4.00 3.52 -16.71
CA LEU A 297 -3.63 4.12 -15.42
C LEU A 297 -3.95 5.63 -15.34
N VAL A 298 -4.37 6.24 -16.45
CA VAL A 298 -4.78 7.64 -16.56
C VAL A 298 -5.95 7.96 -15.62
N GLY A 299 -6.79 6.98 -15.29
CA GLY A 299 -7.88 7.13 -14.31
C GLY A 299 -7.41 7.22 -12.86
N GLU A 300 -6.20 6.81 -12.54
CA GLU A 300 -5.69 6.70 -11.16
C GLU A 300 -4.68 7.80 -10.84
N ARG A 301 -5.20 9.02 -10.61
CA ARG A 301 -4.37 10.22 -10.32
C ARG A 301 -3.35 10.00 -9.20
N SER A 302 -3.70 9.27 -8.14
CA SER A 302 -2.77 8.95 -7.04
C SER A 302 -1.58 8.11 -7.50
N VAL A 303 -1.80 7.11 -8.36
CA VAL A 303 -0.75 6.23 -8.87
C VAL A 303 0.19 7.00 -9.78
N LEU A 304 -0.36 7.85 -10.66
CA LEU A 304 0.44 8.75 -11.49
C LEU A 304 1.32 9.69 -10.66
N GLN A 305 0.79 10.23 -9.56
CA GLN A 305 1.58 11.07 -8.65
C GLN A 305 2.74 10.28 -8.03
N PHE A 306 2.50 9.07 -7.53
CA PHE A 306 3.58 8.23 -6.99
C PHE A 306 4.62 7.88 -8.05
N LEU A 307 4.21 7.54 -9.28
CA LEU A 307 5.13 7.24 -10.38
C LEU A 307 5.97 8.46 -10.77
N THR A 308 5.36 9.64 -10.83
CA THR A 308 6.05 10.89 -11.15
C THR A 308 7.11 11.22 -10.09
N GLU A 309 6.75 11.13 -8.82
CA GLU A 309 7.68 11.37 -7.71
C GLU A 309 8.84 10.36 -7.71
N ARG A 310 8.58 9.10 -8.04
CA ARG A 310 9.62 8.07 -8.14
C ARG A 310 10.56 8.30 -9.32
N ALA A 311 10.03 8.66 -10.49
CA ALA A 311 10.86 8.98 -11.66
C ALA A 311 11.78 10.18 -11.40
N GLN A 312 11.35 11.14 -10.57
CA GLN A 312 12.17 12.28 -10.15
C GLN A 312 13.24 11.94 -9.10
N GLN A 313 13.19 10.76 -8.48
CA GLN A 313 14.17 10.31 -7.49
C GLN A 313 15.34 9.54 -8.09
N GLU A 314 15.22 9.01 -9.32
CA GLU A 314 16.36 8.39 -10.00
C GLU A 314 17.26 9.48 -10.64
N PRO A 315 18.58 9.35 -10.51
CA PRO A 315 19.55 10.35 -10.97
C PRO A 315 19.68 10.47 -12.49
#